data_AF-A0A7N2QZT1-F1
#
_entry.id   AF-A0A7N2QZT1-F1
#
_cell.length_a   1.000
_cell.length_b   1.000
_cell.length_c   1.000
_cell.angle_alpha   90.00
_cell.angle_beta   90.00
_cell.angle_gamma   90.00
#
_symmetry.space_group_name_H-M   'P 1'
#
loop_
_entity.id
_entity.type
_entity.pdbx_description
1 polymer ?
#
loop_
_entity_poly.entity_id
_entity_poly.type
_entity_poly.pdbx_seq_one_letter_code
_entity_poly.pdbx_strand_id
1 'polypeptide(L)'
;MAENCCYKDVLPFSAMVAVECTNVVLNILFKAASLRGLSYYAFNVYSYALSTLLLLPLAFTIFLRTTELPTFKLSVLYRILLLGVLGSVAQVCGYKGIEYSSATLASAISNLTPAFTFILALIFRFLPFFLMFH
;
A
#
# COMPACT_ATOMS: atom_id res chain seq x y z
N MET A 1 32.30 4.56 -0.87
CA MET A 1 31.22 5.05 0.01
C MET A 1 30.14 5.83 -0.74
N ALA A 2 30.44 6.51 -1.87
CA ALA A 2 29.46 7.23 -2.69
C ALA A 2 28.54 6.33 -3.56
N GLU A 3 29.00 5.15 -4.00
CA GLU A 3 28.19 4.23 -4.83
C GLU A 3 26.93 3.69 -4.11
N ASN A 4 27.02 3.40 -2.81
CA ASN A 4 25.86 2.92 -2.04
C ASN A 4 24.80 4.00 -1.79
N CYS A 5 25.16 5.29 -1.85
CA CYS A 5 24.21 6.38 -1.67
C CYS A 5 23.32 6.50 -2.90
N CYS A 6 23.93 6.52 -4.09
CA CYS A 6 23.19 6.57 -5.34
C CYS A 6 22.30 5.34 -5.52
N TYR A 7 22.77 4.13 -5.16
CA TYR A 7 21.93 2.92 -5.17
C TYR A 7 20.72 3.03 -4.22
N LYS A 8 20.89 3.62 -3.03
CA LYS A 8 19.80 3.82 -2.07
C LYS A 8 18.74 4.81 -2.54
N ASP A 9 19.11 5.78 -3.37
CA ASP A 9 18.19 6.76 -3.95
C ASP A 9 17.59 6.30 -5.29
N VAL A 10 18.31 5.47 -6.05
CA VAL A 10 17.83 4.87 -7.30
C VAL A 10 16.87 3.71 -7.06
N LEU A 11 17.03 2.96 -5.96
CA LEU A 11 16.11 1.90 -5.56
C LEU A 11 14.64 2.36 -5.41
N PRO A 12 14.32 3.41 -4.63
CA PRO A 12 12.94 3.88 -4.49
C PRO A 12 12.39 4.46 -5.80
N PHE A 13 13.24 5.09 -6.61
CA PHE A 13 12.84 5.57 -7.94
C PHE A 13 12.50 4.39 -8.88
N SER A 14 13.36 3.38 -8.95
CA SER A 14 13.12 2.17 -9.73
C SER A 14 11.88 1.41 -9.25
N ALA A 15 11.65 1.35 -7.93
CA ALA A 15 10.46 0.74 -7.36
C ALA A 15 9.19 1.52 -7.73
N MET A 16 9.22 2.84 -7.68
CA MET A 16 8.11 3.70 -8.09
C MET A 16 7.77 3.48 -9.57
N VAL A 17 8.77 3.48 -10.45
CA VAL A 17 8.56 3.21 -11.88
C VAL A 17 7.97 1.82 -12.10
N ALA A 18 8.47 0.79 -11.39
CA ALA A 18 7.93 -0.56 -11.49
C ALA A 18 6.45 -0.63 -11.04
N VAL A 19 6.08 0.08 -9.98
CA VAL A 19 4.68 0.17 -9.51
C VAL A 19 3.79 0.85 -10.55
N GLU A 20 4.21 1.99 -11.10
CA GLU A 20 3.44 2.69 -12.13
C GLU A 20 3.29 1.84 -13.40
N CYS A 21 4.36 1.19 -13.86
CA CYS A 21 4.29 0.26 -14.98
C CYS A 21 3.30 -0.89 -14.69
N THR A 22 3.34 -1.46 -13.50
CA THR A 22 2.42 -2.53 -13.09
C THR A 22 0.96 -2.04 -13.09
N ASN A 23 0.69 -0.83 -12.57
CA ASN A 23 -0.63 -0.22 -12.58
C ASN A 23 -1.18 -0.04 -14.01
N VAL A 24 -0.34 0.40 -14.95
CA VAL A 24 -0.73 0.55 -16.36
C VAL A 24 -1.03 -0.80 -17.00
N VAL A 25 -0.16 -1.80 -16.80
CA VAL A 25 -0.35 -3.16 -17.33
C VAL A 25 -1.64 -3.78 -16.80
N LEU A 26 -1.91 -3.66 -15.50
CA LEU A 26 -3.14 -4.15 -14.87
C LEU A 26 -4.39 -3.48 -15.44
N ASN A 27 -4.36 -2.17 -15.67
CA ASN A 27 -5.49 -1.45 -16.30
C ASN A 27 -5.77 -1.95 -17.72
N ILE A 28 -4.72 -2.17 -18.52
CA ILE A 28 -4.87 -2.70 -19.88
C ILE A 28 -5.44 -4.12 -19.84
N LEU A 29 -4.90 -5.00 -18.99
CA LEU A 29 -5.40 -6.36 -18.81
C LEU A 29 -6.85 -6.37 -18.35
N PHE A 30 -7.19 -5.51 -17.38
CA PHE A 30 -8.55 -5.37 -16.88
C PHE A 30 -9.51 -4.94 -17.99
N LYS A 31 -9.13 -3.93 -18.78
CA LYS A 31 -9.93 -3.49 -19.93
C LYS A 31 -10.12 -4.61 -20.96
N ALA A 32 -9.06 -5.37 -21.26
CA ALA A 32 -9.12 -6.50 -22.18
C ALA A 32 -9.99 -7.66 -21.64
N ALA A 33 -9.94 -7.92 -20.34
CA ALA A 33 -10.74 -8.97 -19.69
C ALA A 33 -12.21 -8.57 -19.57
N SER A 34 -12.50 -7.30 -19.27
CA SER A 34 -13.86 -6.76 -19.21
C SER A 34 -14.55 -6.79 -20.58
N LEU A 35 -13.82 -6.52 -21.67
CA LEU A 35 -14.33 -6.69 -23.04
C LEU A 35 -14.74 -8.13 -23.36
N ARG A 36 -14.18 -9.12 -22.65
CA ARG A 36 -14.56 -10.54 -22.76
C ARG A 36 -15.67 -10.94 -21.78
N GLY A 37 -16.27 -9.98 -21.08
CA GLY A 37 -17.35 -10.20 -20.13
C GLY A 37 -16.89 -10.64 -18.73
N LEU A 38 -15.61 -10.54 -18.40
CA LEU A 38 -15.12 -10.89 -17.05
C LEU A 38 -15.55 -9.82 -16.04
N SER A 39 -16.21 -10.25 -14.96
CA SER A 39 -16.56 -9.39 -13.83
C SER A 39 -15.32 -8.90 -13.08
N TYR A 40 -15.37 -7.66 -12.59
CA TYR A 40 -14.31 -7.03 -11.79
C TYR A 40 -13.88 -7.89 -10.59
N TYR A 41 -14.84 -8.50 -9.90
CA TYR A 41 -14.56 -9.36 -8.75
C TYR A 41 -13.73 -10.58 -9.12
N ALA A 42 -14.03 -11.22 -10.26
CA ALA A 42 -13.27 -12.37 -10.72
C ALA A 42 -11.82 -11.98 -11.04
N PHE A 43 -11.62 -10.88 -11.79
CA PHE A 43 -10.29 -10.37 -12.13
C PHE A 43 -9.44 -10.10 -10.88
N ASN A 44 -10.05 -9.49 -9.85
CA ASN A 44 -9.36 -9.14 -8.61
C ASN A 44 -8.94 -10.40 -7.84
N VAL A 45 -9.82 -11.40 -7.73
CA VAL A 45 -9.51 -12.68 -7.06
C VAL A 45 -8.36 -13.40 -7.75
N TYR A 46 -8.35 -13.48 -9.08
CA TYR A 46 -7.26 -14.10 -9.83
C TYR A 46 -5.92 -13.37 -9.63
N SER A 47 -5.95 -12.04 -9.60
CA SER A 47 -4.74 -11.22 -9.42
C SER A 47 -4.13 -11.39 -8.02
N TYR A 48 -4.97 -11.40 -6.97
CA TYR A 48 -4.51 -11.65 -5.59
C TYR A 48 -4.02 -13.09 -5.41
N ALA A 49 -4.68 -14.06 -6.03
CA ALA A 49 -4.24 -15.46 -6.01
C ALA A 49 -2.86 -15.62 -6.68
N LEU A 50 -2.67 -15.02 -7.86
CA LEU A 50 -1.39 -15.04 -8.56
C LEU A 50 -0.29 -14.32 -7.77
N SER A 51 -0.61 -13.16 -7.18
CA SER A 51 0.31 -12.41 -6.31
C SER A 51 0.74 -13.24 -5.11
N THR A 52 -0.21 -13.92 -4.46
CA THR A 52 0.09 -14.82 -3.33
C THR A 52 0.99 -15.97 -3.77
N LEU A 53 0.71 -16.56 -4.92
CA LEU A 53 1.49 -17.68 -5.46
C LEU A 53 2.91 -17.28 -5.86
N LEU A 54 3.11 -16.04 -6.33
CA LEU A 54 4.43 -15.47 -6.61
C LEU A 54 5.18 -15.05 -5.34
N LEU A 55 4.47 -14.48 -4.36
CA LEU A 55 5.06 -14.08 -3.08
C LEU A 55 5.46 -15.29 -2.23
N LEU A 56 4.70 -16.38 -2.29
CA LEU A 56 4.92 -17.59 -1.48
C LEU A 56 6.34 -18.17 -1.61
N PRO A 57 6.90 -18.42 -2.81
CA PRO A 57 8.27 -18.91 -2.95
C PRO A 57 9.30 -17.86 -2.55
N LEU A 58 9.04 -16.57 -2.80
CA LEU A 58 9.95 -15.51 -2.38
C LEU A 58 9.99 -15.40 -0.84
N ALA A 59 8.84 -15.46 -0.19
CA ALA A 59 8.71 -15.46 1.25
C ALA A 59 9.38 -16.70 1.84
N PHE A 60 9.16 -17.89 1.26
CA PHE A 60 9.79 -19.14 1.70
C PHE A 60 11.32 -19.12 1.57
N THR A 61 11.85 -18.64 0.44
CA THR A 61 13.30 -18.53 0.21
C THR A 61 13.96 -17.49 1.10
N ILE A 62 13.29 -16.36 1.36
CA ILE A 62 13.75 -15.37 2.35
C ILE A 62 13.73 -15.99 3.74
N PHE A 63 12.64 -16.65 4.15
CA PHE A 63 12.50 -17.31 5.45
C PHE A 63 13.59 -18.35 5.69
N LEU A 64 13.96 -19.14 4.68
CA LEU A 64 15.03 -20.13 4.77
C LEU A 64 16.42 -19.48 4.94
N ARG A 65 16.62 -18.26 4.44
CA ARG A 65 17.90 -17.56 4.48
C ARG A 65 18.08 -16.73 5.76
N THR A 66 16.99 -16.29 6.38
CA THR A 66 16.99 -15.57 7.65
C THR A 66 16.78 -16.54 8.82
N THR A 67 17.87 -17.00 9.44
CA THR A 67 17.85 -17.82 10.68
C THR A 67 17.20 -17.08 11.86
N GLU A 68 17.25 -15.75 11.86
CA GLU A 68 16.62 -14.90 12.87
C GLU A 68 15.22 -14.49 12.38
N LEU A 69 14.20 -15.31 12.70
CA LEU A 69 12.82 -14.90 12.53
C LEU A 69 12.63 -13.55 13.24
N PRO A 70 12.16 -12.48 12.56
CA PRO A 70 11.75 -11.27 13.26
C PRO A 70 10.66 -11.71 14.23
N THR A 71 10.96 -11.69 15.53
CA THR A 71 10.08 -12.21 16.58
C THR A 71 8.68 -11.66 16.30
N PHE A 72 7.75 -12.54 15.94
CA PHE A 72 6.38 -12.19 15.60
C PHE A 72 5.68 -11.70 16.88
N LYS A 73 5.97 -10.46 17.27
CA LYS A 73 5.36 -9.82 18.42
C LYS A 73 3.89 -9.63 18.03
N LEU A 74 2.98 -10.20 18.80
CA LEU A 74 1.53 -10.01 18.62
C LEU A 74 1.15 -8.52 18.53
N SER A 75 1.96 -7.64 19.14
CA SER A 75 1.86 -6.18 18.97
C SER A 75 1.98 -5.71 17.51
N VAL A 76 2.90 -6.27 16.72
CA VAL A 76 3.08 -5.94 15.30
C VAL A 76 1.90 -6.46 14.49
N LEU A 77 1.44 -7.68 14.76
CA LEU A 77 0.25 -8.25 14.12
C LEU A 77 -1.00 -7.41 14.39
N TYR A 78 -1.23 -7.01 15.64
CA TYR A 78 -2.35 -6.15 16.02
C TYR A 78 -2.29 -4.79 15.33
N ARG A 79 -1.09 -4.19 15.21
CA ARG A 79 -0.90 -2.94 14.45
C ARG A 79 -1.21 -3.10 12.97
N ILE A 80 -0.76 -4.18 12.34
CA ILE A 80 -1.04 -4.48 10.93
C ILE A 80 -2.54 -4.73 10.72
N LEU A 81 -3.18 -5.47 11.62
CA LEU A 81 -4.63 -5.71 11.60
C LEU A 81 -5.41 -4.40 11.75
N LEU A 82 -5.04 -3.54 12.71
CA LEU A 82 -5.67 -2.23 12.87
C LEU A 82 -5.50 -1.37 11.62
N LEU A 83 -4.30 -1.31 11.03
CA LEU A 83 -4.05 -0.59 9.78
C LEU A 83 -4.90 -1.15 8.63
N GLY A 84 -4.99 -2.48 8.53
CA GLY A 84 -5.80 -3.16 7.52
C GLY A 84 -7.29 -2.86 7.67
N VAL A 85 -7.81 -2.88 8.90
CA VAL A 85 -9.20 -2.52 9.20
C VAL A 85 -9.46 -1.05 8.89
N LEU A 86 -8.58 -0.14 9.31
CA LEU A 86 -8.69 1.29 8.98
C LEU A 86 -8.68 1.55 7.48
N GLY A 87 -7.78 0.90 6.74
CA GLY A 87 -7.72 1.00 5.28
C GLY A 87 -8.96 0.43 4.59
N SER A 88 -9.49 -0.68 5.09
CA SER A 88 -10.71 -1.31 4.56
C SER A 88 -11.93 -0.43 4.81
N VAL A 89 -12.06 0.14 6.02
CA VAL A 89 -13.11 1.10 6.36
C VAL A 89 -12.99 2.35 5.51
N ALA A 90 -11.79 2.87 5.27
CA ALA A 90 -11.56 4.01 4.40
C ALA A 90 -11.97 3.72 2.95
N GLN A 91 -11.71 2.52 2.43
CA GLN A 91 -12.18 2.12 1.10
C GLN A 91 -13.71 2.01 1.04
N VAL A 92 -14.34 1.32 1.99
CA VAL A 92 -15.81 1.17 2.03
C VAL A 92 -16.50 2.53 2.18
N CYS A 93 -15.95 3.40 3.03
CA CYS A 93 -16.41 4.78 3.19
C CYS A 93 -16.14 5.61 1.93
N GLY A 94 -15.04 5.38 1.22
CA GLY A 94 -14.74 5.99 -0.07
C GLY A 94 -15.72 5.60 -1.18
N TYR A 95 -16.09 4.32 -1.29
CA TYR A 95 -17.09 3.85 -2.26
C TYR A 95 -18.48 4.44 -1.98
N LYS A 96 -18.92 4.39 -0.72
CA LYS A 96 -20.15 5.07 -0.25
C LYS A 96 -20.06 6.58 -0.45
N GLY A 97 -18.88 7.15 -0.24
CA GLY A 97 -18.57 8.56 -0.42
C GLY A 97 -18.77 8.96 -1.87
N ILE A 98 -18.16 8.27 -2.83
CA ILE A 98 -18.29 8.55 -4.28
C ILE A 98 -19.74 8.46 -4.76
N GLU A 99 -20.56 7.56 -4.19
CA GLU A 99 -21.99 7.48 -4.49
C GLU A 99 -22.77 8.74 -4.06
N TYR A 100 -22.30 9.46 -3.03
CA TYR A 100 -22.85 10.72 -2.54
C TYR A 100 -22.02 11.97 -2.88
N SER A 101 -20.89 11.81 -3.57
CA SER A 101 -19.83 12.81 -3.66
C SER A 101 -19.58 13.23 -5.09
N SER A 102 -19.64 14.54 -5.31
CA SER A 102 -19.37 15.15 -6.61
C SER A 102 -17.89 15.02 -6.97
N ALA A 103 -17.55 15.07 -8.28
CA ALA A 103 -16.17 14.97 -8.78
C ALA A 103 -15.20 15.96 -8.07
N THR A 104 -15.72 17.10 -7.61
CA THR A 104 -14.99 18.11 -6.82
C THR A 104 -14.53 17.61 -5.45
N LEU A 105 -15.35 16.85 -4.72
CA LEU A 105 -15.01 16.33 -3.40
C LEU A 105 -13.99 15.17 -3.51
N ALA A 106 -14.12 14.31 -4.53
CA ALA A 106 -13.12 13.27 -4.80
C ALA A 106 -11.74 13.87 -5.14
N SER A 107 -11.72 14.96 -5.91
CA SER A 107 -10.50 15.74 -6.19
C SER A 107 -9.95 16.41 -4.92
N ALA A 108 -10.80 17.00 -4.09
CA ALA A 108 -10.40 17.60 -2.82
C ALA A 108 -9.75 16.58 -1.88
N ILE A 109 -10.34 15.39 -1.69
CA ILE A 109 -9.79 14.32 -0.85
C ILE A 109 -8.42 13.85 -1.38
N SER A 110 -8.26 13.73 -2.70
CA SER A 110 -6.98 13.35 -3.32
C SER A 110 -5.87 14.35 -3.01
N ASN A 111 -6.18 15.66 -3.08
CA ASN A 111 -5.22 16.73 -2.74
C ASN A 111 -4.97 16.85 -1.23
N LEU A 112 -5.97 16.53 -0.40
CA LEU A 112 -5.84 16.54 1.06
C LEU A 112 -5.03 15.36 1.59
N THR A 113 -4.98 14.23 0.87
CA THR A 113 -4.26 13.03 1.31
C THR A 113 -2.78 13.30 1.63
N PRO A 114 -1.96 13.90 0.73
CA PRO A 114 -0.58 14.24 1.05
C PRO A 114 -0.47 15.34 2.11
N ALA A 115 -1.38 16.33 2.12
CA ALA A 115 -1.38 17.41 3.11
C ALA A 115 -1.69 16.90 4.53
N PHE A 116 -2.66 16.02 4.68
CA PHE A 116 -3.04 15.40 5.95
C PHE A 116 -1.95 14.46 6.46
N THR A 117 -1.32 13.69 5.56
CA THR A 117 -0.16 12.85 5.90
C THR A 117 0.99 13.68 6.44
N PHE A 118 1.26 14.86 5.86
CA PHE A 118 2.28 15.78 6.35
C PHE A 118 1.95 16.36 7.74
N ILE A 119 0.70 16.76 7.97
CA ILE A 119 0.24 17.26 9.29
C ILE A 119 0.36 16.18 10.36
N LEU A 120 -0.10 14.95 10.07
CA LEU A 120 0.08 13.81 10.97
C LEU A 120 1.55 13.52 11.25
N ALA A 121 2.40 13.55 10.22
CA ALA A 121 3.84 13.36 10.38
C ALA A 121 4.47 14.45 11.26
N LEU A 122 4.04 15.70 11.15
CA LEU A 122 4.48 16.78 12.05
C LEU A 122 4.00 16.54 13.48
N ILE A 123 2.72 16.22 13.70
CA ILE A 123 2.17 15.94 15.02
C ILE A 123 2.92 14.76 15.66
N PHE A 124 3.07 13.63 14.96
CA PHE A 124 3.81 12.46 15.46
C PHE A 124 5.32 12.66 15.58
N ARG A 125 5.91 13.67 14.94
CA ARG A 125 7.31 14.05 15.18
C ARG A 125 7.47 14.87 16.45
N PHE A 126 6.49 15.72 16.79
CA PHE A 126 6.48 16.51 18.03
C PHE A 126 5.94 15.74 19.25
N LEU A 127 5.02 14.80 19.05
CA LEU A 127 4.40 13.97 20.10
C LEU A 127 5.41 13.16 20.94
N PRO A 128 6.44 12.47 20.38
CA PRO A 128 7.43 11.76 21.17
C PRO A 128 8.37 12.69 21.94
N PHE A 129 8.58 13.93 21.46
CA PHE A 129 9.33 14.94 22.20
C PHE A 129 8.54 15.45 23.41
N PHE A 130 7.21 15.56 23.30
CA PHE A 130 6.34 16.03 24.38
C PHE A 130 6.09 14.97 25.48
N LEU A 131 6.03 13.69 25.11
CA LEU A 131 5.77 12.57 26.05
C LEU A 131 7.02 12.09 26.83
N MET A 132 8.21 12.61 26.50
CA MET A 132 9.47 12.30 27.18
C MET A 132 9.85 13.36 28.24
N PHE A 133 9.08 14.44 28.36
CA PHE A 133 9.29 15.55 29.30
C PHE A 133 8.33 15.56 30.50
N HIS A 134 7.57 14.48 30.72
CA HIS A 134 6.75 14.27 31.91
C HIS A 134 6.96 12.85 32.43
#